data_AF-A0AAE9XEU9-F1
#
_entry.id   AF-A0AAE9XEU9-F1
#
_cell.length_a   1.000
_cell.length_b   1.000
_cell.length_c   1.000
_cell.angle_alpha   90.00
_cell.angle_beta   90.00
_cell.angle_gamma   90.00
#
_symmetry.space_group_name_H-M   'P 1'
#
loop_
_entity.id
_entity.type
_entity.pdbx_description
1 polymer ?
#
loop_
_entity_poly.entity_id
_entity_poly.type
_entity_poly.pdbx_seq_one_letter_code
_entity_poly.pdbx_strand_id
1 'polypeptide(L)'
;MNVVYGCYPSFFSEVIANLMIKKGIPISCIMLSTKKIKIEGKDITGLKGFLFLMKRFGCHYVGFQLFCNIVLSPFCKLLCLLKGQKLLSFKNLCSQNGIRLIKSDNFNQDINQYDNIDVFISMCLNQKLNSTFISAVKVLCINVHPSDIPNFGGVEPIIQLLLSGGSDMGITIHKMTEQIDYGDPIQREYVAVNTKSYLRLMKEFISVGVEMLESLAKKNWRTKPCESVEYKHPYRSWPTRIELELFKDRFKYISFRDLWIWEI
;
A
#
# COMPACT_ATOMS: atom_id res chain seq x y z
N MET A 1 23.39 -1.23 4.79
CA MET A 1 22.47 -1.78 3.77
C MET A 1 21.55 -0.67 3.34
N ASN A 2 21.42 -0.43 2.04
CA ASN A 2 20.54 0.58 1.48
C ASN A 2 19.13 -0.02 1.28
N VAL A 3 18.23 0.25 2.22
CA VAL A 3 16.83 -0.22 2.19
C VAL A 3 15.94 0.93 1.76
N VAL A 4 15.25 0.72 0.63
CA VAL A 4 14.44 1.73 -0.03
C VAL A 4 12.97 1.39 0.08
N TYR A 5 12.17 2.33 0.59
CA TYR A 5 10.71 2.21 0.60
C TYR A 5 10.10 3.02 -0.57
N GLY A 6 9.48 2.31 -1.52
CA GLY A 6 8.77 2.88 -2.66
C GLY A 6 7.26 2.90 -2.45
N CYS A 7 6.63 4.07 -2.57
CA CYS A 7 5.17 4.20 -2.42
C CYS A 7 4.58 5.36 -3.23
N TYR A 8 3.26 5.34 -3.42
CA TYR A 8 2.49 6.52 -3.81
C TYR A 8 2.24 7.42 -2.59
N PRO A 9 2.42 8.75 -2.67
CA PRO A 9 2.19 9.65 -1.54
C PRO A 9 0.70 9.73 -1.20
N SER A 10 0.28 8.93 -0.22
CA SER A 10 -1.07 8.90 0.34
C SER A 10 -1.01 9.00 1.86
N PHE A 11 -2.16 9.25 2.50
CA PHE A 11 -2.27 9.16 3.95
C PHE A 11 -1.75 7.81 4.48
N PHE A 12 -2.16 6.70 3.88
CA PHE A 12 -1.73 5.36 4.30
C PHE A 12 -0.21 5.19 4.20
N SER A 13 0.38 5.67 3.11
CA SER A 13 1.84 5.59 2.90
C SER A 13 2.62 6.45 3.91
N GLU A 14 2.08 7.60 4.33
CA GLU A 14 2.66 8.41 5.42
C GLU A 14 2.62 7.62 6.75
N VAL A 15 1.49 6.99 7.07
CA VAL A 15 1.35 6.15 8.28
C VAL A 15 2.34 4.99 8.25
N ILE A 16 2.40 4.26 7.13
CA ILE A 16 3.34 3.14 6.93
C ILE A 16 4.78 3.60 7.17
N ALA A 17 5.21 4.72 6.56
CA ALA A 17 6.58 5.21 6.72
C ALA A 17 6.92 5.53 8.18
N ASN A 18 6.01 6.19 8.91
CA ASN A 18 6.20 6.51 10.32
C ASN A 18 6.30 5.23 11.16
N LEU A 19 5.42 4.25 10.93
CA LEU A 19 5.45 2.96 11.63
C LEU A 19 6.73 2.18 11.33
N MET A 20 7.18 2.11 10.08
CA MET A 20 8.43 1.43 9.72
C MET A 20 9.62 2.00 10.50
N ILE A 21 9.75 3.33 10.56
CA ILE A 21 10.84 3.99 11.29
C ILE A 21 10.70 3.79 12.80
N LYS A 22 9.50 3.92 13.35
CA LYS A 22 9.25 3.67 14.78
C LYS A 22 9.57 2.24 15.20
N LYS A 23 9.34 1.26 14.32
CA LYS A 23 9.71 -0.15 14.53
C LYS A 23 11.19 -0.45 14.28
N GLY A 24 12.00 0.56 13.93
CA GLY A 24 13.43 0.40 13.72
C GLY A 24 13.80 -0.33 12.42
N ILE A 25 12.90 -0.36 11.43
CA ILE A 25 13.23 -0.87 10.10
C ILE A 25 14.24 0.10 9.46
N PRO A 26 15.42 -0.36 9.00
CA PRO A 26 16.55 0.51 8.64
C PRO A 26 16.37 1.16 7.25
N ILE A 27 15.30 1.92 7.05
CA ILE A 27 15.02 2.66 5.81
C ILE A 27 16.05 3.77 5.62
N SER A 28 16.81 3.72 4.52
CA SER A 28 17.80 4.75 4.15
C SER A 28 17.26 5.73 3.10
N CYS A 29 16.24 5.33 2.34
CA CYS A 29 15.60 6.19 1.36
C CYS A 29 14.09 5.91 1.25
N ILE A 30 13.30 6.98 1.11
CA ILE A 30 11.90 6.91 0.70
C ILE A 30 11.79 7.47 -0.72
N MET A 31 11.29 6.65 -1.63
CA MET A 31 10.99 6.99 -3.01
C MET A 31 9.49 7.18 -3.20
N LEU A 32 9.08 8.41 -3.52
CA LEU A 32 7.69 8.77 -3.75
C LEU A 32 7.37 8.78 -5.25
N SER A 33 6.37 8.01 -5.63
CA SER A 33 5.84 8.05 -6.99
C SER A 33 5.04 9.33 -7.22
N THR A 34 5.47 10.15 -8.17
CA THR A 34 4.70 11.29 -8.69
C THR A 34 3.99 10.96 -10.01
N LYS A 35 3.93 9.67 -10.37
CA LYS A 35 3.30 9.22 -11.61
C LYS A 35 1.83 9.62 -11.64
N LYS A 36 1.45 10.35 -12.69
CA LYS A 36 0.03 10.65 -12.96
C LYS A 36 -0.69 9.34 -13.26
N ILE A 37 -1.72 9.05 -12.47
CA ILE A 37 -2.52 7.84 -12.66
C ILE A 37 -3.27 7.97 -13.98
N LYS A 38 -3.15 6.94 -14.82
CA LYS A 38 -3.99 6.73 -15.99
C LYS A 38 -4.91 5.54 -15.72
N ILE A 39 -6.20 5.71 -15.99
CA ILE A 39 -7.18 4.63 -15.85
C ILE A 39 -7.81 4.43 -17.22
N GLU A 40 -7.73 3.21 -17.74
CA GLU A 40 -8.26 2.86 -19.08
C GLU A 40 -7.71 3.82 -20.18
N GLY A 41 -6.42 4.14 -20.08
CA GLY A 41 -5.73 5.05 -21.02
C GLY A 41 -6.03 6.54 -20.83
N LYS A 42 -6.95 6.93 -19.93
CA LYS A 42 -7.33 8.32 -19.70
C LYS A 42 -6.52 8.95 -18.56
N ASP A 43 -6.02 10.15 -18.82
CA ASP A 43 -5.37 10.98 -17.80
C ASP A 43 -6.41 11.53 -16.82
N ILE A 44 -6.14 11.34 -15.53
CA ILE A 44 -7.04 11.76 -14.44
C ILE A 44 -6.61 13.14 -13.95
N THR A 45 -6.79 14.17 -14.79
CA THR A 45 -6.41 15.55 -14.45
C THR A 45 -7.56 16.53 -14.62
N GLY A 46 -7.60 17.53 -13.74
CA GLY A 46 -8.60 18.61 -13.74
C GLY A 46 -10.05 18.12 -13.64
N LEU A 47 -10.98 18.98 -14.05
CA LEU A 47 -12.42 18.72 -13.97
C LEU A 47 -12.85 17.53 -14.84
N LYS A 48 -12.28 17.37 -16.04
CA LYS A 48 -12.59 16.25 -16.94
C LYS A 48 -12.21 14.90 -16.32
N GLY A 49 -11.02 14.82 -15.71
CA GLY A 49 -10.59 13.63 -14.97
C GLY A 49 -11.51 13.33 -13.78
N PHE A 50 -11.88 14.36 -13.01
CA PHE A 50 -12.81 14.22 -11.89
C PHE A 50 -14.19 13.70 -12.33
N LEU A 51 -14.78 14.28 -13.39
CA LEU A 51 -16.06 13.81 -13.95
C LEU A 51 -15.97 12.37 -14.45
N PHE A 52 -14.85 11.99 -15.06
CA PHE A 52 -14.60 10.60 -15.44
C PHE A 52 -14.59 9.67 -14.22
N LEU A 53 -13.87 10.02 -13.14
CA LEU A 53 -13.84 9.22 -11.92
C LEU A 53 -15.26 9.07 -11.32
N MET A 54 -16.01 10.15 -11.25
CA MET A 54 -17.40 10.13 -10.74
C MET A 54 -18.29 9.21 -11.57
N LYS A 55 -18.17 9.26 -12.90
CA LYS A 55 -18.93 8.36 -13.79
C LYS A 55 -18.49 6.90 -13.66
N ARG A 56 -17.18 6.65 -13.51
CA ARG A 56 -16.56 5.32 -13.54
C ARG A 56 -16.64 4.56 -12.23
N PHE A 57 -16.53 5.27 -11.10
CA PHE A 57 -16.46 4.67 -9.77
C PHE A 57 -17.59 5.11 -8.84
N GLY A 58 -18.37 6.13 -9.20
CA GLY A 58 -19.47 6.64 -8.38
C GLY A 58 -19.00 7.60 -7.28
N CYS A 59 -19.95 8.38 -6.77
CA CYS A 59 -19.66 9.44 -5.79
C CYS A 59 -19.17 8.92 -4.44
N HIS A 60 -19.65 7.76 -3.99
CA HIS A 60 -19.29 7.19 -2.69
C HIS A 60 -17.83 6.78 -2.64
N TYR A 61 -17.36 6.03 -3.65
CA TYR A 61 -15.97 5.60 -3.74
C TYR A 61 -15.03 6.80 -3.93
N VAL A 62 -15.33 7.68 -4.89
CA VAL A 62 -14.51 8.88 -5.13
C VAL A 62 -14.49 9.79 -3.89
N GLY A 63 -15.63 9.97 -3.25
CA GLY A 63 -15.76 10.73 -2.00
C GLY A 63 -14.92 10.13 -0.87
N PHE A 64 -14.90 8.80 -0.74
CA PHE A 64 -14.04 8.12 0.23
C PHE A 64 -12.55 8.34 -0.04
N GLN A 65 -12.11 8.21 -1.29
CA GLN A 65 -10.71 8.44 -1.67
C GLN A 65 -10.28 9.90 -1.39
N LEU A 66 -11.16 10.87 -1.64
CA LEU A 66 -10.93 12.26 -1.26
C LEU A 66 -10.93 12.47 0.25
N PHE A 67 -11.87 11.85 0.97
CA PHE A 67 -11.96 11.91 2.42
C PHE A 67 -10.66 11.46 3.11
N CYS A 68 -10.09 10.34 2.68
CA CYS A 68 -8.84 9.82 3.24
C CYS A 68 -7.68 10.83 3.13
N ASN A 69 -7.61 11.57 2.03
CA ASN A 69 -6.51 12.51 1.80
C ASN A 69 -6.78 13.90 2.40
N ILE A 70 -8.00 14.40 2.33
CA ILE A 70 -8.34 15.78 2.71
C ILE A 70 -8.74 15.89 4.18
N VAL A 71 -9.50 14.91 4.71
CA VAL A 71 -10.09 14.99 6.06
C VAL A 71 -9.36 14.08 7.03
N LEU A 72 -9.17 12.81 6.66
CA LEU A 72 -8.58 11.82 7.58
C LEU A 72 -7.13 12.18 7.93
N SER A 73 -6.32 12.60 6.95
CA SER A 73 -4.91 12.98 7.19
C SER A 73 -4.72 14.07 8.26
N PRO A 74 -5.33 15.29 8.14
CA PRO A 74 -5.18 16.31 9.17
C PRO A 74 -5.83 15.89 10.50
N PHE A 75 -6.96 15.19 10.46
CA PHE A 75 -7.63 14.70 11.67
C PHE A 75 -6.74 13.73 12.46
N CYS A 76 -6.14 12.74 11.80
CA CYS A 76 -5.21 11.80 12.43
C CYS A 76 -3.96 12.49 12.95
N LYS A 77 -3.42 13.50 12.25
CA LYS A 77 -2.29 14.31 12.74
C LYS A 77 -2.64 15.02 14.06
N LEU A 78 -3.83 15.60 14.15
CA LEU A 78 -4.34 16.21 15.37
C LEU A 78 -4.53 15.18 16.50
N LEU A 79 -5.18 14.04 16.22
CA LEU A 79 -5.37 12.99 17.21
C LEU A 79 -4.04 12.44 17.76
N CYS A 80 -3.05 12.20 16.89
CA CYS A 80 -1.73 11.76 17.34
C CYS A 80 -1.10 12.79 18.28
N LEU A 81 -1.19 14.09 17.94
CA LEU A 81 -0.68 15.16 18.77
C LEU A 81 -1.34 15.17 20.16
N LEU A 82 -2.67 14.99 20.22
CA LEU A 82 -3.41 14.91 21.49
C LEU A 82 -3.01 13.69 22.34
N LYS A 83 -2.56 12.59 21.71
CA LYS A 83 -2.02 11.40 22.37
C LYS A 83 -0.52 11.50 22.70
N GLY A 84 0.13 12.64 22.49
CA GLY A 84 1.58 12.81 22.67
C GLY A 84 2.44 12.10 21.61
N GLN A 85 1.82 11.61 20.54
CA GLN A 85 2.49 11.01 19.37
C GLN A 85 2.62 12.03 18.24
N LYS A 86 3.44 11.73 17.22
CA LYS A 86 3.58 12.60 16.04
C LYS A 86 3.50 11.78 14.76
N LEU A 87 2.48 12.05 13.94
CA LEU A 87 2.44 11.61 12.54
C LEU A 87 3.18 12.66 11.68
N LEU A 88 4.43 12.36 11.33
CA LEU A 88 5.27 13.24 10.53
C LEU A 88 4.95 13.12 9.05
N SER A 89 4.99 14.24 8.33
CA SER A 89 5.00 14.22 6.86
C SER A 89 6.28 13.57 6.36
N PHE A 90 6.29 13.05 5.12
CA PHE A 90 7.50 12.48 4.52
C PHE A 90 8.74 13.39 4.63
N LYS A 91 8.57 14.70 4.40
CA LYS A 91 9.67 15.68 4.51
C LYS A 91 10.24 15.74 5.93
N ASN A 92 9.37 15.87 6.93
CA ASN A 92 9.80 15.99 8.32
C ASN A 92 10.38 14.68 8.85
N LEU A 93 9.72 13.56 8.52
CA LEU A 93 10.17 12.22 8.87
C LEU A 93 11.57 11.94 8.31
N CYS A 94 11.80 12.26 7.03
CA CYS A 94 13.09 12.07 6.40
C CYS A 94 14.17 12.97 7.00
N SER A 95 13.87 14.26 7.18
CA SER A 95 14.81 15.24 7.75
C SER A 95 15.22 14.89 9.18
N GLN A 96 14.31 14.36 10.00
CA GLN A 96 14.59 14.03 11.40
C GLN A 96 15.40 12.74 11.57
N ASN A 97 15.37 11.84 10.58
CA ASN A 97 16.00 10.53 10.65
C ASN A 97 17.19 10.38 9.68
N GLY A 98 17.59 11.45 8.98
CA GLY A 98 18.68 11.40 7.99
C GLY A 98 18.37 10.51 6.77
N ILE A 99 17.10 10.37 6.41
CA ILE A 99 16.64 9.52 5.30
C ILE A 99 16.58 10.34 4.02
N ARG A 100 17.07 9.80 2.90
CA ARG A 100 16.96 10.46 1.59
C ARG A 100 15.52 10.41 1.09
N LEU A 101 14.96 11.56 0.71
CA LEU A 101 13.64 11.65 0.10
C LEU A 101 13.76 11.92 -1.39
N ILE A 102 13.20 11.05 -2.23
CA ILE A 102 13.21 11.23 -3.69
C ILE A 102 11.79 11.17 -4.23
N LYS A 103 11.55 11.92 -5.29
CA LYS A 103 10.29 11.96 -6.03
C LYS A 103 10.58 11.64 -7.49
N SER A 104 9.80 10.74 -8.08
CA SER A 104 9.98 10.33 -9.47
C SER A 104 8.64 9.93 -10.07
N ASP A 105 8.37 10.37 -11.30
CA ASP A 105 7.18 9.97 -12.06
C ASP A 105 7.38 8.67 -12.84
N ASN A 106 8.63 8.21 -12.96
CA ASN A 106 8.98 6.94 -13.59
C ASN A 106 10.19 6.27 -12.93
N PHE A 107 9.92 5.38 -11.97
CA PHE A 107 10.97 4.68 -11.23
C PHE A 107 11.88 3.85 -12.14
N ASN A 108 11.35 3.30 -13.23
CA ASN A 108 12.11 2.47 -14.17
C ASN A 108 13.17 3.26 -14.94
N GLN A 109 12.93 4.54 -15.20
CA GLN A 109 13.90 5.43 -15.87
C GLN A 109 14.90 6.01 -14.86
N ASP A 110 14.40 6.37 -13.68
CA ASP A 110 15.21 7.03 -12.67
C ASP A 110 16.04 6.06 -11.83
N ILE A 111 16.03 4.75 -12.13
CA ILE A 111 16.75 3.74 -11.35
C ILE A 111 18.24 4.05 -11.18
N ASN A 112 18.84 4.66 -12.20
CA ASN A 112 20.25 5.07 -12.20
C ASN A 112 20.55 6.22 -11.24
N GLN A 113 19.53 6.92 -10.74
CA GLN A 113 19.67 7.97 -9.71
C GLN A 113 19.67 7.38 -8.28
N TYR A 114 19.37 6.08 -8.16
CA TYR A 114 19.29 5.33 -6.92
C TYR A 114 20.48 4.37 -6.83
N ASP A 115 21.64 4.88 -6.43
CA ASP A 115 22.83 4.04 -6.32
C ASP A 115 22.63 2.93 -5.28
N ASN A 116 23.04 1.71 -5.66
CA ASN A 116 23.24 0.58 -4.75
C ASN A 116 22.02 0.21 -3.88
N ILE A 117 20.83 0.03 -4.46
CA ILE A 117 19.67 -0.48 -3.71
C ILE A 117 19.93 -1.94 -3.31
N ASP A 118 20.07 -2.21 -2.00
CA ASP A 118 20.18 -3.58 -1.50
C ASP A 118 18.79 -4.21 -1.42
N VAL A 119 17.85 -3.51 -0.77
CA VAL A 119 16.48 -3.98 -0.58
C VAL A 119 15.50 -2.91 -1.05
N PHE A 120 14.52 -3.33 -1.85
CA PHE A 120 13.41 -2.48 -2.26
C PHE A 120 12.10 -3.03 -1.70
N ILE A 121 11.35 -2.17 -1.01
CA ILE A 121 10.05 -2.47 -0.43
C ILE A 121 9.00 -1.65 -1.16
N SER A 122 8.10 -2.33 -1.87
CA SER A 122 6.85 -1.78 -2.39
C SER A 122 5.73 -2.01 -1.37
N MET A 123 5.05 -0.94 -0.97
CA MET A 123 3.78 -1.01 -0.25
C MET A 123 2.97 0.22 -0.64
N CYS A 124 1.76 0.01 -1.17
CA CYS A 124 0.94 1.08 -1.76
C CYS A 124 1.63 1.83 -2.92
N LEU A 125 2.41 1.14 -3.76
CA LEU A 125 3.04 1.71 -4.96
C LEU A 125 2.09 1.65 -6.17
N ASN A 126 2.03 2.72 -6.96
CA ASN A 126 1.17 2.83 -8.14
C ASN A 126 1.94 2.75 -9.48
N GLN A 127 3.17 2.23 -9.47
CA GLN A 127 3.98 2.02 -10.66
C GLN A 127 4.31 0.53 -10.83
N LYS A 128 4.13 0.02 -12.04
CA LYS A 128 4.69 -1.27 -12.45
C LYS A 128 6.20 -1.12 -12.65
N LEU A 129 6.97 -2.00 -12.03
CA LEU A 129 8.43 -2.05 -12.15
C LEU A 129 8.83 -3.10 -13.19
N ASN A 130 9.80 -2.77 -14.05
CA ASN A 130 10.29 -3.67 -15.10
C ASN A 130 11.48 -4.50 -14.60
N SER A 131 11.94 -5.46 -15.40
CA SER A 131 13.10 -6.29 -15.09
C SER A 131 14.36 -5.48 -14.85
N THR A 132 14.55 -4.34 -15.53
CA THR A 132 15.69 -3.45 -15.29
C THR A 132 15.71 -2.95 -13.85
N PHE A 133 14.58 -2.42 -13.36
CA PHE A 133 14.47 -1.98 -11.97
C PHE A 133 14.68 -3.12 -10.99
N ILE A 134 13.98 -4.24 -11.22
CA ILE A 134 14.00 -5.40 -10.31
C ILE A 134 15.41 -5.99 -10.22
N SER A 135 16.12 -6.13 -11.35
CA SER A 135 17.47 -6.70 -11.41
C SER A 135 18.54 -5.75 -10.85
N ALA A 136 18.26 -4.45 -10.76
CA ALA A 136 19.15 -3.48 -10.13
C ALA A 136 19.16 -3.59 -8.59
N VAL A 137 18.13 -4.22 -8.00
CA VAL A 137 18.05 -4.45 -6.55
C VAL A 137 18.88 -5.69 -6.18
N LYS A 138 19.88 -5.51 -5.30
CA LYS A 138 20.94 -6.51 -5.11
C LYS A 138 20.56 -7.70 -4.23
N VAL A 139 19.74 -7.49 -3.20
CA VAL A 139 19.43 -8.49 -2.17
C VAL A 139 17.98 -8.94 -2.28
N LEU A 140 17.03 -8.01 -2.24
CA LEU A 140 15.62 -8.37 -2.18
C LEU A 140 14.70 -7.26 -2.69
N CYS A 141 13.91 -7.56 -3.72
CA CYS A 141 12.85 -6.68 -4.24
C CYS A 141 11.49 -7.31 -3.91
N ILE A 142 10.72 -6.67 -3.03
CA ILE A 142 9.48 -7.22 -2.47
C ILE A 142 8.32 -6.25 -2.54
N ASN A 143 7.11 -6.82 -2.57
CA ASN A 143 5.86 -6.09 -2.39
C ASN A 143 5.08 -6.68 -1.21
N VAL A 144 4.45 -5.80 -0.42
CA VAL A 144 3.53 -6.16 0.67
C VAL A 144 2.10 -5.96 0.18
N HIS A 145 1.36 -7.05 0.00
CA HIS A 145 0.03 -7.05 -0.61
C HIS A 145 -1.06 -7.42 0.41
N PRO A 146 -2.22 -6.73 0.46
CA PRO A 146 -3.36 -7.07 1.32
C PRO A 146 -4.19 -8.26 0.80
N SER A 147 -3.54 -9.33 0.37
CA SER A 147 -4.20 -10.60 0.05
C SER A 147 -3.25 -11.80 0.17
N ASP A 148 -3.81 -13.00 0.05
CA ASP A 148 -3.08 -14.27 0.02
C ASP A 148 -2.61 -14.62 -1.40
N ILE A 149 -1.51 -13.99 -1.87
CA ILE A 149 -1.01 -14.12 -3.24
C ILE A 149 -0.76 -15.59 -3.61
N PRO A 150 -1.24 -16.08 -4.79
CA PRO A 150 -1.76 -15.30 -5.93
C PRO A 150 -3.24 -14.90 -5.87
N ASN A 151 -3.97 -15.20 -4.79
CA ASN A 151 -5.37 -14.84 -4.67
C ASN A 151 -5.57 -13.33 -4.49
N PHE A 152 -6.57 -12.79 -5.19
CA PHE A 152 -6.96 -11.38 -5.15
C PHE A 152 -5.83 -10.40 -5.50
N GLY A 153 -4.90 -10.78 -6.37
CA GLY A 153 -3.86 -9.86 -6.86
C GLY A 153 -4.45 -8.66 -7.62
N GLY A 154 -3.71 -7.56 -7.65
CA GLY A 154 -4.09 -6.34 -8.37
C GLY A 154 -4.76 -5.29 -7.49
N VAL A 155 -5.84 -4.69 -7.98
CA VAL A 155 -6.35 -3.41 -7.45
C VAL A 155 -7.53 -3.61 -6.51
N GLU A 156 -7.54 -2.89 -5.38
CA GLU A 156 -8.59 -2.94 -4.35
C GLU A 156 -8.89 -4.36 -3.78
N PRO A 157 -7.88 -5.12 -3.34
CA PRO A 157 -8.06 -6.50 -2.86
C PRO A 157 -9.00 -6.61 -1.65
N ILE A 158 -9.04 -5.60 -0.77
CA ILE A 158 -9.95 -5.59 0.38
C ILE A 158 -11.42 -5.51 -0.07
N ILE A 159 -11.73 -4.73 -1.11
CA ILE A 159 -13.08 -4.69 -1.69
C ILE A 159 -13.42 -6.05 -2.29
N GLN A 160 -12.49 -6.66 -3.04
CA GLN A 160 -12.70 -7.97 -3.65
C GLN A 160 -12.94 -9.06 -2.59
N LEU A 161 -12.13 -9.07 -1.53
CA LEU A 161 -12.26 -10.00 -0.40
C LEU A 161 -13.65 -9.89 0.24
N LEU A 162 -14.06 -8.67 0.59
CA LEU A 162 -15.36 -8.43 1.23
C LEU A 162 -16.52 -8.85 0.32
N LEU A 163 -16.47 -8.52 -0.98
CA LEU A 163 -17.51 -8.91 -1.93
C LEU A 163 -17.57 -10.44 -2.14
N SER A 164 -16.43 -11.13 -2.06
CA SER A 164 -16.37 -12.60 -2.14
C SER A 164 -16.94 -13.31 -0.90
N GLY A 165 -17.12 -12.60 0.21
CA GLY A 165 -17.55 -13.17 1.48
C GLY A 165 -16.44 -13.87 2.26
N GLY A 166 -15.16 -13.57 1.96
CA GLY A 166 -14.01 -14.17 2.65
C GLY A 166 -13.99 -13.84 4.15
N SER A 167 -13.67 -14.85 4.96
CA SER A 167 -13.59 -14.76 6.43
C SER A 167 -12.25 -14.26 6.93
N ASP A 168 -11.19 -14.38 6.12
CA ASP A 168 -9.82 -14.06 6.51
C ASP A 168 -9.13 -13.26 5.41
N MET A 169 -8.49 -12.16 5.79
CA MET A 169 -7.65 -11.36 4.92
C MET A 169 -6.23 -11.87 5.03
N GLY A 170 -5.76 -12.55 3.98
CA GLY A 170 -4.34 -12.83 3.83
C GLY A 170 -3.55 -11.54 3.63
N ILE A 171 -2.32 -11.50 4.14
CA ILE A 171 -1.35 -10.44 3.91
C ILE A 171 -0.06 -11.12 3.51
N THR A 172 0.45 -10.80 2.32
CA THR A 172 1.62 -11.48 1.76
C THR A 172 2.74 -10.52 1.49
N ILE A 173 3.95 -10.86 1.96
CA ILE A 173 5.19 -10.33 1.40
C ILE A 173 5.63 -11.30 0.31
N HIS A 174 5.71 -10.83 -0.92
CA HIS A 174 6.16 -11.63 -2.06
C HIS A 174 7.28 -10.95 -2.84
N LYS A 175 8.11 -11.73 -3.52
CA LYS A 175 9.12 -11.20 -4.46
C LYS A 175 8.41 -10.45 -5.58
N MET A 176 9.00 -9.35 -6.03
CA MET A 176 8.51 -8.67 -7.23
C MET A 176 9.02 -9.35 -8.49
N THR A 177 8.15 -9.48 -9.48
CA THR A 177 8.50 -9.86 -10.85
C THR A 177 7.97 -8.80 -11.79
N GLU A 178 8.23 -8.91 -13.10
CA GLU A 178 7.57 -8.05 -14.08
C GLU A 178 6.04 -8.22 -14.10
N GLN A 179 5.51 -9.35 -13.61
CA GLN A 179 4.09 -9.54 -13.46
C GLN A 179 3.63 -8.99 -12.10
N ILE A 180 2.56 -8.19 -12.13
CA ILE A 180 2.00 -7.55 -10.93
C ILE A 180 1.42 -8.64 -10.04
N ASP A 181 1.93 -8.77 -8.81
CA ASP A 181 1.40 -9.65 -7.78
C ASP A 181 1.40 -11.16 -8.13
N TYR A 182 2.41 -11.60 -8.90
CA TYR A 182 2.61 -13.01 -9.28
C TYR A 182 3.93 -13.63 -8.79
N GLY A 183 4.76 -12.88 -8.06
CA GLY A 183 6.02 -13.41 -7.59
C GLY A 183 5.90 -14.30 -6.36
N ASP A 184 6.95 -15.07 -6.09
CA ASP A 184 6.92 -16.07 -5.02
C ASP A 184 6.67 -15.45 -3.64
N PRO A 185 5.76 -16.03 -2.85
CA PRO A 185 5.51 -15.61 -1.47
C PRO A 185 6.72 -15.93 -0.58
N ILE A 186 7.04 -15.01 0.34
CA ILE A 186 8.13 -15.13 1.32
C ILE A 186 7.57 -15.25 2.74
N GLN A 187 6.53 -14.49 3.05
CA GLN A 187 5.85 -14.54 4.33
C GLN A 187 4.37 -14.26 4.13
N ARG A 188 3.54 -14.93 4.93
CA ARG A 188 2.09 -14.73 4.99
C ARG A 188 1.63 -14.60 6.42
N GLU A 189 0.64 -13.74 6.62
CA GLU A 189 -0.15 -13.63 7.85
C GLU A 189 -1.63 -13.56 7.46
N TYR A 190 -2.51 -13.93 8.38
CA TYR A 190 -3.95 -13.90 8.18
C TYR A 190 -4.64 -13.14 9.29
N VAL A 191 -5.58 -12.27 8.91
CA VAL A 191 -6.39 -11.48 9.85
C VAL A 191 -7.86 -11.81 9.64
N ALA A 192 -8.56 -12.22 10.70
CA ALA A 192 -9.99 -12.47 10.65
C ALA A 192 -10.78 -11.21 10.27
N VAL A 193 -11.68 -11.34 9.30
CA VAL A 193 -12.55 -10.28 8.78
C VAL A 193 -13.77 -10.13 9.69
N ASN A 194 -13.56 -9.51 10.85
CA ASN A 194 -14.61 -9.27 11.86
C ASN A 194 -15.29 -7.90 11.72
N THR A 195 -15.14 -7.25 10.57
CA THR A 195 -15.66 -5.91 10.31
C THR A 195 -16.16 -5.80 8.89
N LYS A 196 -17.13 -4.90 8.68
CA LYS A 196 -17.61 -4.51 7.35
C LYS A 196 -16.93 -3.25 6.82
N SER A 197 -15.94 -2.72 7.55
CA SER A 197 -15.27 -1.47 7.20
C SER A 197 -13.97 -1.70 6.42
N TYR A 198 -13.90 -1.13 5.22
CA TYR A 198 -12.67 -1.09 4.42
C TYR A 198 -11.53 -0.40 5.18
N LEU A 199 -11.79 0.79 5.75
CA LEU A 199 -10.75 1.56 6.44
C LEU A 199 -10.17 0.80 7.63
N ARG A 200 -11.01 0.03 8.33
CA ARG A 200 -10.55 -0.82 9.44
C ARG A 200 -9.61 -1.91 8.94
N LEU A 201 -9.98 -2.64 7.89
CA LEU A 201 -9.12 -3.68 7.30
C LEU A 201 -7.83 -3.09 6.72
N MET A 202 -7.87 -1.91 6.09
CA MET A 202 -6.66 -1.20 5.66
C MET A 202 -5.71 -0.91 6.83
N LYS A 203 -6.24 -0.53 8.00
CA LYS A 203 -5.42 -0.33 9.19
C LYS A 203 -4.79 -1.64 9.66
N GLU A 204 -5.57 -2.73 9.74
CA GLU A 204 -5.03 -4.05 10.12
C GLU A 204 -3.93 -4.50 9.15
N PHE A 205 -4.14 -4.31 7.83
CA PHE A 205 -3.13 -4.55 6.80
C PHE A 205 -1.84 -3.77 7.04
N ILE A 206 -1.95 -2.46 7.31
CA ILE A 206 -0.78 -1.60 7.57
C ILE A 206 -0.02 -2.10 8.81
N SER A 207 -0.72 -2.41 9.90
CA SER A 207 -0.11 -2.87 11.15
C SER A 207 0.65 -4.17 10.95
N VAL A 208 -0.03 -5.20 10.44
CA VAL A 208 0.56 -6.53 10.25
C VAL A 208 1.64 -6.49 9.17
N GLY A 209 1.43 -5.77 8.06
CA GLY A 209 2.42 -5.62 7.01
C GLY A 209 3.74 -5.01 7.50
N VAL A 210 3.67 -3.98 8.37
CA VAL A 210 4.87 -3.40 8.98
C VAL A 210 5.54 -4.37 9.97
N GLU A 211 4.76 -5.12 10.75
CA GLU A 211 5.30 -6.15 11.66
C GLU A 211 6.01 -7.29 10.91
N MET A 212 5.47 -7.71 9.78
CA MET A 212 6.11 -8.69 8.89
C MET A 212 7.44 -8.14 8.34
N LEU A 213 7.48 -6.87 7.91
CA LEU A 213 8.71 -6.22 7.47
C LEU A 213 9.74 -6.07 8.60
N GLU A 214 9.31 -5.76 9.82
CA GLU A 214 10.17 -5.71 11.01
C GLU A 214 10.82 -7.07 11.27
N SER A 215 10.03 -8.15 11.23
CA SER A 215 10.51 -9.54 11.37
C SER A 215 11.53 -9.90 10.28
N LEU A 216 11.26 -9.51 9.03
CA LEU A 216 12.15 -9.77 7.90
C LEU A 216 13.46 -8.98 8.01
N ALA A 217 13.40 -7.71 8.42
CA ALA A 217 14.57 -6.86 8.65
C ALA A 217 15.47 -7.44 9.76
N LYS A 218 14.89 -7.89 10.89
CA LYS A 218 15.64 -8.56 11.98
C LYS A 218 16.34 -9.83 11.54
N LYS A 219 15.85 -10.49 10.49
CA LYS A 219 16.47 -11.67 9.85
C LYS A 219 17.47 -11.30 8.76
N ASN A 220 17.92 -10.05 8.69
CA ASN A 220 18.80 -9.52 7.65
C ASN A 220 18.26 -9.79 6.24
N TRP A 221 16.94 -9.67 6.06
CA TRP A 221 16.25 -9.86 4.77
C TRP A 221 16.42 -11.27 4.17
N ARG A 222 16.81 -12.24 4.98
CA ARG A 222 16.89 -13.64 4.56
C ARG A 222 15.48 -14.20 4.41
N THR A 223 15.17 -14.65 3.21
CA THR A 223 13.87 -15.22 2.87
C THR A 223 13.84 -16.72 3.14
N LYS A 224 12.64 -17.27 3.34
CA LYS A 224 12.38 -18.69 3.30
C LYS A 224 11.25 -18.94 2.30
N PRO A 225 11.23 -20.10 1.61
CA PRO A 225 10.08 -20.49 0.82
C PRO A 225 8.83 -20.52 1.71
N CYS A 226 7.74 -19.97 1.19
CA CYS A 226 6.41 -20.08 1.80
C CYS A 226 5.57 -21.06 0.96
N GLU A 227 4.73 -21.85 1.61
CA GLU A 227 3.92 -22.87 0.93
C GLU A 227 3.01 -22.26 -0.14
N SER A 228 2.80 -22.97 -1.24
CA SER A 228 1.83 -22.53 -2.24
C SER A 228 0.41 -22.69 -1.69
N VAL A 229 -0.46 -21.74 -2.00
CA VAL A 229 -1.89 -21.81 -1.68
C VAL A 229 -2.68 -22.17 -2.93
N GLU A 230 -3.86 -22.75 -2.75
CA GLU A 230 -4.78 -23.03 -3.86
C GLU A 230 -5.21 -21.72 -4.54
N TYR A 231 -5.12 -21.68 -5.87
CA TYR A 231 -5.51 -20.51 -6.65
C TYR A 231 -7.02 -20.52 -6.93
N LYS A 232 -7.75 -19.69 -6.18
CA LYS A 232 -9.22 -19.57 -6.19
C LYS A 232 -9.72 -18.26 -6.76
N HIS A 233 -8.99 -17.17 -6.53
CA HIS A 233 -9.42 -15.82 -6.84
C HIS A 233 -8.41 -15.14 -7.76
N PRO A 234 -8.78 -14.87 -9.02
CA PRO A 234 -7.81 -14.39 -10.00
C PRO A 234 -7.37 -12.96 -9.74
N TYR A 235 -6.27 -12.56 -10.40
CA TYR A 235 -5.89 -11.15 -10.51
C TYR A 235 -7.05 -10.32 -11.07
N ARG A 236 -7.28 -9.13 -10.49
CA ARG A 236 -8.29 -8.19 -10.99
C ARG A 236 -7.75 -6.77 -11.08
N SER A 237 -8.16 -6.09 -12.15
CA SER A 237 -7.94 -4.65 -12.32
C SER A 237 -8.94 -3.84 -11.47
N TRP A 238 -9.04 -2.54 -11.74
CA TRP A 238 -9.94 -1.62 -11.05
C TRP A 238 -11.38 -2.16 -10.92
N PRO A 239 -12.03 -2.01 -9.75
CA PRO A 239 -13.40 -2.48 -9.53
C PRO A 239 -14.37 -1.81 -10.50
N THR A 240 -15.41 -2.53 -10.92
CA THR A 240 -16.46 -1.99 -11.76
C THR A 240 -17.41 -1.09 -10.95
N ARG A 241 -18.18 -0.23 -11.63
CA ARG A 241 -19.19 0.58 -10.95
C ARG A 241 -20.23 -0.28 -10.23
N ILE A 242 -20.65 -1.39 -10.83
CA ILE A 242 -21.62 -2.32 -10.25
C ILE A 242 -21.08 -2.89 -8.93
N GLU A 243 -19.81 -3.28 -8.89
CA GLU A 243 -19.19 -3.79 -7.67
C GLU A 243 -19.10 -2.75 -6.57
N LEU A 244 -18.81 -1.49 -6.91
CA LEU A 244 -18.74 -0.41 -5.92
C LEU A 244 -20.12 -0.03 -5.37
N GLU A 245 -21.18 -0.13 -6.17
CA GLU A 245 -22.56 0.01 -5.69
C GLU A 245 -22.93 -1.18 -4.77
N LEU A 246 -22.64 -2.42 -5.18
CA LEU A 246 -22.84 -3.61 -4.34
C LEU A 246 -22.05 -3.53 -3.02
N PHE A 247 -20.83 -3.00 -3.09
CA PHE A 247 -19.99 -2.80 -1.91
C PHE A 247 -20.64 -1.80 -0.96
N LYS A 248 -21.09 -0.65 -1.47
CA LYS A 248 -21.77 0.38 -0.69
C LYS A 248 -23.03 -0.16 0.00
N ASP A 249 -23.77 -1.05 -0.66
CA ASP A 249 -25.03 -1.58 -0.12
C ASP A 249 -24.80 -2.62 0.99
N ARG A 250 -23.68 -3.35 0.95
CA ARG A 250 -23.39 -4.47 1.88
C ARG A 250 -22.36 -4.13 2.96
N PHE A 251 -21.49 -3.18 2.69
CA PHE A 251 -20.29 -2.84 3.47
C PHE A 251 -20.14 -1.33 3.64
N LYS A 252 -19.10 -0.92 4.37
CA LYS A 252 -18.80 0.48 4.64
C LYS A 252 -17.38 0.80 4.20
N TYR A 253 -17.20 1.93 3.51
CA TYR A 253 -15.85 2.45 3.28
C TYR A 253 -15.21 2.90 4.60
N ILE A 254 -16.02 3.51 5.47
CA ILE A 254 -15.63 4.02 6.78
C ILE A 254 -16.79 3.91 7.77
N SER A 255 -16.47 3.63 9.03
CA SER A 255 -17.36 3.75 10.19
C SER A 255 -16.83 4.82 11.15
N PHE A 256 -17.71 5.44 11.94
CA PHE A 256 -17.31 6.51 12.89
C PHE A 256 -16.19 6.08 13.85
N ARG A 257 -16.21 4.82 14.31
CA ARG A 257 -15.17 4.26 15.18
C ARG A 257 -13.80 4.20 14.51
N ASP A 258 -13.72 4.12 13.19
CA ASP A 258 -12.47 3.98 12.45
C ASP A 258 -11.65 5.28 12.39
N LEU A 259 -12.21 6.39 12.88
CA LEU A 259 -11.48 7.64 13.02
C LEU A 259 -10.51 7.60 14.21
N TRP A 260 -10.81 6.79 15.23
CA TRP A 260 -10.11 6.81 16.52
C TRP A 260 -9.05 5.71 16.67
N ILE A 261 -8.95 4.83 15.69
CA ILE A 261 -8.11 3.62 15.75
C ILE A 261 -6.66 3.89 15.37
N TRP A 262 -6.31 5.08 14.91
CA TRP A 262 -4.96 5.40 14.44
C TRP A 262 -4.03 5.65 15.62
N GLU A 263 -3.06 4.75 15.80
CA GLU A 263 -1.97 4.86 16.74
C GLU A 263 -0.68 4.70 15.94
N ILE A 264 0.19 5.69 16.04
CA ILE A 264 1.32 5.86 15.13
C ILE A 264 2.60 5.90 15.93
#